data_AF-A0A8S0VYQ0-F1
#
_entry.id   AF-A0A8S0VYQ0-F1
#
_cell.length_a   1.000
_cell.length_b   1.000
_cell.length_c   1.000
_cell.angle_alpha   90.00
_cell.angle_beta   90.00
_cell.angle_gamma   90.00
#
_symmetry.space_group_name_H-M   'P 1'
#
loop_
_entity.id
_entity.type
_entity.pdbx_description
1 polymer ?
#
loop_
_entity_poly.entity_id
_entity_poly.type
_entity_poly.pdbx_seq_one_letter_code
_entity_poly.pdbx_strand_id
1 'polypeptide(L)'
;MSTRNLTNVPEESSSQDTNPAPVPPSPGLATSPAPSTLTFSSATGSSRAARKPASVRTLGRASSEQLSAGSSSTVKRATSVSAASQTSSSSSKTVRATASVPQVPPVPDRPVQKYRLNPRLPHDKDAEPAPSTIMYWSRASVWGAIPMRTMRAHTMTLVDTTAWLIGGCDDKDSSKDLYCFNTETMQWTHHDTVGDFPPPSRAHTTTFFERKLIVCGGGLGSTYYDTVYVLDTTTRRWSRPHIAPNPSPAPRRAHSAVCYRGKVWVFGGGNGLTALNDVWTLDVSNNAGASTSKPMRWEEVQTFGVKPGARGYHTANLVGNVMVIIGGSDSKECFTDVWCLNLDTLVWTSTMKPGQPSHKRLAHTATQVGSYIFVMGGHTSTEYVSELLLYDLVSLQYELRPHMVLGKPPSARGYHETILADSRLFLFGGFNGYTAFDDVHILDLAAGAYLPQVTSFSMGSA
;
A
#
# COMPACT_ATOMS: atom_id res chain seq x y z
N MET A 1 -57.94 18.19 -24.66
CA MET A 1 -57.16 17.70 -25.81
C MET A 1 -56.30 16.56 -25.32
N SER A 2 -56.61 15.37 -25.84
CA SER A 2 -56.09 14.01 -25.63
C SER A 2 -55.50 13.57 -24.28
N THR A 3 -56.36 12.91 -23.50
CA THR A 3 -56.10 11.89 -22.47
C THR A 3 -56.77 10.58 -22.91
N ARG A 4 -56.13 9.41 -22.74
CA ARG A 4 -56.70 8.03 -22.67
C ARG A 4 -55.52 7.11 -22.31
N ASN A 5 -55.40 6.39 -21.19
CA ASN A 5 -56.29 5.55 -20.37
C ASN A 5 -56.71 4.20 -21.00
N LEU A 6 -56.20 3.13 -20.38
CA LEU A 6 -56.81 1.86 -19.95
C LEU A 6 -57.10 0.71 -20.96
N THR A 7 -56.53 -0.45 -20.58
CA THR A 7 -57.14 -1.81 -20.46
C THR A 7 -57.75 -2.52 -21.66
N ASN A 8 -57.27 -3.74 -21.92
CA ASN A 8 -58.11 -4.92 -22.14
C ASN A 8 -57.35 -6.22 -21.84
N VAL A 9 -57.93 -7.04 -20.96
CA VAL A 9 -57.67 -8.46 -20.67
C VAL A 9 -58.82 -9.25 -21.32
N PRO A 10 -58.66 -10.52 -21.72
CA PRO A 10 -59.23 -11.58 -20.87
C PRO A 10 -58.38 -12.86 -20.76
N GLU A 11 -58.61 -13.56 -19.64
CA GLU A 11 -58.17 -14.90 -19.29
C GLU A 11 -58.87 -15.98 -20.14
N GLU A 12 -58.24 -17.15 -20.29
CA GLU A 12 -58.97 -18.43 -20.31
C GLU A 12 -58.12 -19.58 -19.74
N SER A 13 -58.79 -20.47 -19.04
CA SER A 13 -58.27 -21.47 -18.10
C SER A 13 -58.32 -22.91 -18.62
N SER A 14 -57.47 -23.76 -18.02
CA SER A 14 -57.61 -25.22 -17.79
C SER A 14 -57.59 -26.21 -18.97
N SER A 15 -56.62 -27.14 -19.00
CA SER A 15 -56.76 -28.50 -18.40
C SER A 15 -55.61 -29.48 -18.77
N GLN A 16 -55.09 -30.15 -17.73
CA GLN A 16 -54.59 -31.54 -17.63
C GLN A 16 -53.27 -32.04 -18.28
N ASP A 17 -52.35 -32.38 -17.37
CA ASP A 17 -51.60 -33.64 -17.19
C ASP A 17 -51.09 -34.42 -18.41
N THR A 18 -49.76 -34.48 -18.56
CA THR A 18 -49.02 -35.77 -18.67
C THR A 18 -47.55 -35.59 -18.26
N ASN A 19 -47.08 -36.48 -17.39
CA ASN A 19 -45.71 -36.60 -16.88
C ASN A 19 -44.78 -37.23 -17.93
N PRO A 20 -43.51 -36.79 -18.11
CA PRO A 20 -42.49 -37.65 -18.69
C PRO A 20 -41.42 -38.10 -17.68
N ALA A 21 -41.05 -39.36 -17.85
CA ALA A 21 -40.22 -40.23 -17.00
C ALA A 21 -38.75 -39.79 -16.78
N PRO A 22 -38.07 -40.32 -15.75
CA PRO A 22 -36.72 -39.92 -15.34
C PRO A 22 -35.61 -40.40 -16.29
N VAL A 23 -34.59 -39.55 -16.42
CA VAL A 23 -33.37 -39.75 -17.23
C VAL A 23 -32.41 -40.74 -16.53
N PRO A 24 -31.83 -41.73 -17.24
CA PRO A 24 -30.94 -42.74 -16.64
C PRO A 24 -29.51 -42.22 -16.41
N PRO A 25 -28.78 -42.76 -15.42
CA PRO A 25 -27.42 -42.34 -15.07
C PRO A 25 -26.36 -42.88 -16.04
N SER A 26 -25.36 -42.06 -16.34
CA SER A 26 -24.21 -42.43 -17.18
C SER A 26 -23.25 -43.38 -16.45
N PRO A 27 -22.61 -44.34 -17.17
CA PRO A 27 -21.88 -45.45 -16.56
C PRO A 27 -20.50 -45.05 -16.03
N GLY A 28 -20.16 -45.63 -14.87
CA GLY A 28 -18.88 -45.49 -14.19
C GLY A 28 -17.72 -46.14 -14.96
N LEU A 29 -16.54 -45.53 -14.83
CA LEU A 29 -15.28 -46.08 -15.28
C LEU A 29 -14.46 -46.53 -14.08
N ALA A 30 -14.03 -47.78 -14.19
CA ALA A 30 -13.37 -48.58 -13.19
C ALA A 30 -11.95 -48.13 -12.86
N THR A 31 -11.59 -48.39 -11.61
CA THR A 31 -10.25 -48.36 -11.01
C THR A 31 -9.32 -49.44 -11.57
N SER A 32 -8.04 -49.11 -11.79
CA SER A 32 -6.80 -49.89 -11.46
C SER A 32 -5.57 -49.34 -12.21
N PRO A 33 -4.32 -49.66 -11.81
CA PRO A 33 -3.69 -49.58 -10.49
C PRO A 33 -2.38 -48.76 -10.52
N ALA A 34 -1.73 -48.62 -9.36
CA ALA A 34 -0.46 -47.92 -9.13
C ALA A 34 0.73 -48.47 -9.95
N PRO A 35 1.74 -47.64 -10.29
CA PRO A 35 3.07 -48.12 -10.60
C PRO A 35 3.95 -48.15 -9.34
N SER A 36 4.60 -49.29 -9.21
CA SER A 36 5.57 -49.71 -8.21
C SER A 36 6.84 -48.87 -8.14
N THR A 37 7.38 -48.85 -6.92
CA THR A 37 8.76 -48.63 -6.50
C THR A 37 9.81 -49.06 -7.52
N LEU A 38 10.72 -48.14 -7.86
CA LEU A 38 12.08 -48.48 -8.31
C LEU A 38 13.08 -47.80 -7.38
N THR A 39 13.59 -48.63 -6.46
CA THR A 39 14.85 -48.43 -5.76
C THR A 39 16.00 -48.54 -6.75
N PHE A 40 16.81 -47.49 -6.87
CA PHE A 40 18.20 -47.63 -7.29
C PHE A 40 19.10 -47.03 -6.21
N SER A 41 19.77 -47.94 -5.49
CA SER A 41 20.97 -47.60 -4.74
C SER A 41 22.17 -47.61 -5.69
N SER A 42 22.99 -46.58 -5.64
CA SER A 42 24.44 -46.74 -5.83
C SER A 42 25.15 -45.59 -5.14
N ALA A 43 25.74 -45.92 -3.99
CA ALA A 43 26.76 -45.15 -3.33
C ALA A 43 28.02 -45.08 -4.21
N THR A 44 28.76 -43.97 -4.15
CA THR A 44 30.17 -43.93 -3.70
C THR A 44 30.75 -42.51 -3.80
N GLY A 45 31.34 -42.05 -2.68
CA GLY A 45 32.43 -41.06 -2.54
C GLY A 45 32.20 -39.62 -3.03
N SER A 46 32.63 -38.54 -2.35
CA SER A 46 33.66 -38.41 -1.32
C SER A 46 33.48 -37.08 -0.56
N SER A 47 34.07 -37.06 0.63
CA SER A 47 34.07 -36.07 1.70
C SER A 47 34.50 -34.63 1.36
N ARG A 48 33.88 -33.65 2.03
CA ARG A 48 34.63 -32.68 2.88
C ARG A 48 33.72 -31.96 3.87
N ALA A 49 34.07 -32.06 5.15
CA ALA A 49 33.45 -31.35 6.27
C ALA A 49 33.96 -29.91 6.37
N ALA A 50 33.12 -28.98 6.85
CA ALA A 50 33.45 -28.04 7.93
C ALA A 50 32.29 -27.09 8.32
N ARG A 51 31.99 -27.11 9.64
CA ARG A 51 31.68 -25.99 10.56
C ARG A 51 30.27 -25.35 10.63
N LYS A 52 29.68 -25.49 11.83
CA LYS A 52 28.68 -24.59 12.47
C LYS A 52 29.28 -23.19 12.71
N PRO A 53 28.44 -22.14 12.82
CA PRO A 53 28.04 -21.62 14.16
C PRO A 53 26.53 -21.34 14.24
N ALA A 54 25.82 -21.74 15.30
CA ALA A 54 25.61 -21.05 16.59
C ALA A 54 24.56 -19.92 16.53
N SER A 55 23.48 -20.13 17.29
CA SER A 55 22.33 -19.25 17.45
C SER A 55 22.68 -17.98 18.21
N VAL A 56 22.08 -16.85 17.83
CA VAL A 56 22.01 -15.66 18.67
C VAL A 56 20.56 -15.40 19.04
N ARG A 57 20.25 -15.60 20.32
CA ARG A 57 19.09 -15.04 21.01
C ARG A 57 19.36 -13.56 21.25
N THR A 58 18.39 -12.69 20.98
CA THR A 58 18.41 -11.33 21.53
C THR A 58 17.11 -11.13 22.31
N LEU A 59 17.24 -11.25 23.62
CA LEU A 59 16.26 -10.80 24.61
C LEU A 59 16.33 -9.28 24.69
N GLY A 60 15.16 -8.63 24.72
CA GLY A 60 15.06 -7.22 25.03
C GLY A 60 15.29 -6.94 26.52
N ARG A 61 15.67 -5.70 26.82
CA ARG A 61 15.14 -5.01 27.99
C ARG A 61 15.37 -3.50 27.89
N ALA A 62 14.35 -2.78 28.36
CA ALA A 62 14.30 -1.36 28.60
C ALA A 62 15.30 -0.91 29.68
N SER A 63 15.67 0.37 29.64
CA SER A 63 16.15 1.10 30.80
C SER A 63 15.76 2.57 30.72
N SER A 64 14.97 2.98 31.71
CA SER A 64 14.71 4.33 32.17
C SER A 64 15.97 4.95 32.80
N GLU A 65 16.21 6.23 32.54
CA GLU A 65 17.23 7.04 33.21
C GLU A 65 16.76 7.56 34.57
N GLN A 66 17.66 7.59 35.55
CA GLN A 66 17.58 8.45 36.72
C GLN A 66 18.99 8.94 37.12
N LEU A 67 19.20 10.23 36.88
CA LEU A 67 19.95 11.26 37.61
C LEU A 67 21.12 10.91 38.58
N SER A 68 22.24 11.57 38.26
CA SER A 68 23.01 12.52 39.11
C SER A 68 24.26 12.08 39.89
N ALA A 69 25.24 13.02 39.84
CA ALA A 69 26.21 13.46 40.84
C ALA A 69 27.69 13.04 40.72
N GLY A 70 28.53 14.07 40.48
CA GLY A 70 29.89 14.29 41.01
C GLY A 70 31.04 13.48 40.38
N SER A 71 32.29 13.94 40.29
CA SER A 71 32.96 15.22 40.55
C SER A 71 34.44 15.03 40.19
N SER A 72 35.07 16.00 39.51
CA SER A 72 36.53 16.32 39.52
C SER A 72 37.51 15.19 39.07
N SER A 73 38.72 15.40 38.55
CA SER A 73 39.64 16.53 38.55
C SER A 73 40.81 16.28 37.56
N THR A 74 41.48 17.38 37.18
CA THR A 74 42.94 17.51 37.02
C THR A 74 43.67 17.09 35.71
N VAL A 75 43.92 18.15 34.90
CA VAL A 75 45.23 18.65 34.39
C VAL A 75 46.23 17.66 33.77
N LYS A 76 46.67 17.97 32.53
CA LYS A 76 48.09 18.11 32.18
C LYS A 76 48.30 18.98 30.94
N ARG A 77 49.24 19.91 31.07
CA ARG A 77 49.73 20.93 30.13
C ARG A 77 51.18 20.56 29.76
N ALA A 78 51.57 20.72 28.50
CA ALA A 78 52.96 20.92 28.03
C ALA A 78 52.87 21.44 26.58
N THR A 79 53.08 22.73 26.30
CA THR A 79 54.34 23.46 26.05
C THR A 79 55.08 23.10 24.76
N SER A 80 55.37 24.18 24.03
CA SER A 80 55.89 24.42 22.69
C SER A 80 57.38 24.13 22.46
N VAL A 81 57.77 23.98 21.19
CA VAL A 81 59.06 24.50 20.65
C VAL A 81 58.98 24.78 19.14
N SER A 82 59.71 25.84 18.78
CA SER A 82 59.96 26.61 17.54
C SER A 82 60.66 25.82 16.41
N ALA A 83 60.93 26.25 15.16
CA ALA A 83 61.20 27.57 14.56
C ALA A 83 61.23 27.55 12.99
N ALA A 84 61.10 28.76 12.39
CA ALA A 84 61.77 29.31 11.16
C ALA A 84 61.57 28.65 9.76
N SER A 85 61.50 29.33 8.60
CA SER A 85 61.62 30.74 8.15
C SER A 85 61.30 30.89 6.63
N GLN A 86 61.25 32.15 6.15
CA GLN A 86 61.33 32.68 4.75
C GLN A 86 59.97 33.03 4.06
N THR A 87 59.49 34.28 4.08
CA THR A 87 59.80 35.53 3.31
C THR A 87 59.28 35.59 1.86
N SER A 88 58.30 36.47 1.58
CA SER A 88 58.41 37.57 0.59
C SER A 88 57.16 38.51 0.56
N SER A 89 57.45 39.83 0.54
CA SER A 89 56.75 41.02 0.00
C SER A 89 55.25 40.94 -0.42
N SER A 90 54.39 41.97 -0.30
CA SER A 90 54.57 43.42 -0.06
C SER A 90 53.21 44.14 0.07
N SER A 91 53.28 45.37 0.59
CA SER A 91 52.42 46.53 0.32
C SER A 91 51.10 46.70 1.08
N SER A 92 51.12 47.74 1.90
CA SER A 92 50.07 48.38 2.67
C SER A 92 49.14 49.21 1.78
N LYS A 93 47.85 49.24 2.14
CA LYS A 93 47.01 50.45 2.05
C LYS A 93 45.81 50.33 3.00
N THR A 94 45.74 51.33 3.87
CA THR A 94 44.80 51.58 4.95
C THR A 94 43.38 51.78 4.42
N VAL A 95 42.38 51.07 4.97
CA VAL A 95 40.96 51.35 4.71
C VAL A 95 40.26 51.65 6.04
N ARG A 96 39.52 52.76 6.00
CA ARG A 96 38.79 53.45 7.06
C ARG A 96 37.65 52.55 7.58
N ALA A 97 37.53 52.46 8.91
CA ALA A 97 36.47 51.72 9.59
C ALA A 97 35.10 52.41 9.46
N THR A 98 34.08 51.64 9.10
CA THR A 98 32.66 51.98 9.30
C THR A 98 31.99 50.81 10.02
N ALA A 99 31.41 51.09 11.17
CA ALA A 99 30.76 50.12 12.06
C ALA A 99 29.56 49.45 11.39
N SER A 100 29.48 48.12 11.46
CA SER A 100 28.32 47.34 11.02
C SER A 100 27.47 46.90 12.21
N VAL A 101 26.15 47.02 12.00
CA VAL A 101 25.02 46.67 12.87
C VAL A 101 25.04 45.17 13.22
N PRO A 102 24.61 44.73 14.43
CA PRO A 102 24.55 43.31 14.76
C PRO A 102 23.52 42.59 13.87
N GLN A 103 23.97 41.61 13.08
CA GLN A 103 23.09 40.77 12.29
C GLN A 103 22.31 39.80 13.18
N VAL A 104 21.00 39.79 13.00
CA VAL A 104 20.07 38.76 13.47
C VAL A 104 20.50 37.42 12.85
N PRO A 105 20.53 36.30 13.60
CA PRO A 105 20.88 35.00 13.04
C PRO A 105 19.90 34.59 11.92
N PRO A 106 20.37 33.91 10.87
CA PRO A 106 19.51 33.54 9.75
C PRO A 106 18.44 32.56 10.21
N VAL A 107 17.20 32.84 9.81
CA VAL A 107 16.07 31.91 9.86
C VAL A 107 16.50 30.62 9.15
N PRO A 108 16.26 29.41 9.69
CA PRO A 108 16.61 28.19 8.99
C PRO A 108 15.90 28.15 7.62
N ASP A 109 16.68 27.99 6.56
CA ASP A 109 16.20 27.94 5.18
C ASP A 109 15.07 26.93 5.06
N ARG A 110 13.89 27.39 4.63
CA ARG A 110 12.82 26.49 4.21
C ARG A 110 13.35 25.66 3.04
N PRO A 111 13.08 24.34 2.99
CA PRO A 111 13.51 23.52 1.86
C PRO A 111 12.93 24.08 0.56
N VAL A 112 13.81 24.47 -0.37
CA VAL A 112 13.42 25.04 -1.68
C VAL A 112 12.89 23.91 -2.56
N GLN A 113 11.59 23.95 -2.89
CA GLN A 113 10.91 22.97 -3.74
C GLN A 113 11.71 22.69 -5.03
N LYS A 114 11.97 21.41 -5.31
CA LYS A 114 12.64 21.00 -6.54
C LYS A 114 11.64 20.96 -7.69
N TYR A 115 11.91 21.76 -8.72
CA TYR A 115 11.18 21.75 -9.97
C TYR A 115 12.03 21.12 -11.08
N ARG A 116 11.46 20.16 -11.80
CA ARG A 116 12.04 19.62 -13.04
C ARG A 116 11.21 20.09 -14.22
N LEU A 117 11.82 20.86 -15.12
CA LEU A 117 11.11 21.47 -16.25
C LEU A 117 10.83 20.48 -17.39
N ASN A 118 11.73 19.51 -17.61
CA ASN A 118 11.60 18.53 -18.70
C ASN A 118 11.73 17.09 -18.17
N PRO A 119 10.93 16.13 -18.68
CA PRO A 119 11.11 14.72 -18.35
C PRO A 119 12.49 14.27 -18.85
N ARG A 120 13.25 13.60 -17.99
CA ARG A 120 14.48 12.92 -18.41
C ARG A 120 14.07 11.58 -18.98
N LEU A 121 13.92 11.52 -20.30
CA LEU A 121 13.69 10.25 -21.00
C LEU A 121 14.85 9.29 -20.68
N PRO A 122 14.58 7.97 -20.54
CA PRO A 122 15.66 7.02 -20.41
C PRO A 122 16.48 7.11 -21.70
N HIS A 123 17.68 7.67 -21.63
CA HIS A 123 18.63 7.58 -22.75
C HIS A 123 19.22 6.18 -22.75
N ASP A 124 18.39 5.20 -23.04
CA ASP A 124 18.85 3.84 -23.27
C ASP A 124 18.86 3.65 -24.78
N LYS A 125 20.03 3.85 -25.40
CA LYS A 125 20.21 3.65 -26.84
C LYS A 125 20.03 2.17 -27.23
N ASP A 126 19.94 1.28 -26.23
CA ASP A 126 19.88 -0.17 -26.36
C ASP A 126 18.59 -0.77 -25.75
N ALA A 127 17.54 0.03 -25.54
CA ALA A 127 16.26 -0.51 -25.07
C ALA A 127 15.52 -1.23 -26.20
N GLU A 128 15.54 -2.56 -26.14
CA GLU A 128 14.71 -3.41 -27.00
C GLU A 128 13.22 -3.06 -26.82
N PRO A 129 12.47 -2.79 -27.92
CA PRO A 129 11.03 -2.58 -27.86
C PRO A 129 10.32 -3.78 -27.22
N ALA A 130 9.47 -3.51 -26.23
CA ALA A 130 8.67 -4.56 -25.60
C ALA A 130 7.66 -5.14 -26.60
N PRO A 131 7.56 -6.47 -26.75
CA PRO A 131 6.47 -7.08 -27.51
C PRO A 131 5.11 -6.72 -26.90
N SER A 132 4.10 -6.46 -27.74
CA SER A 132 2.75 -6.06 -27.30
C SER A 132 1.98 -7.12 -26.50
N THR A 133 2.54 -8.32 -26.35
CA THR A 133 1.99 -9.47 -25.63
C THR A 133 2.61 -9.67 -24.25
N ILE A 134 3.64 -8.91 -23.89
CA ILE A 134 4.43 -9.09 -22.66
C ILE A 134 4.37 -7.81 -21.82
N MET A 135 4.23 -7.94 -20.50
CA MET A 135 4.29 -6.79 -19.61
C MET A 135 5.75 -6.29 -19.49
N TYR A 136 5.95 -4.98 -19.40
CA TYR A 136 7.30 -4.42 -19.40
C TYR A 136 7.50 -3.39 -18.29
N TRP A 137 8.54 -3.61 -17.49
CA TRP A 137 8.96 -2.65 -16.46
C TRP A 137 9.88 -1.58 -17.01
N SER A 138 9.56 -0.34 -16.68
CA SER A 138 10.44 0.80 -16.93
C SER A 138 10.43 1.76 -15.75
N ARG A 139 11.54 2.49 -15.59
CA ARG A 139 11.57 3.64 -14.68
C ARG A 139 10.87 4.81 -15.35
N ALA A 140 9.91 5.41 -14.66
CA ALA A 140 9.12 6.51 -15.19
C ALA A 140 9.94 7.81 -15.30
N SER A 141 9.82 8.47 -16.46
CA SER A 141 10.36 9.81 -16.67
C SER A 141 9.38 10.87 -16.17
N VAL A 142 9.52 11.24 -14.90
CA VAL A 142 8.65 12.25 -14.27
C VAL A 142 9.24 13.66 -14.31
N TRP A 143 8.39 14.68 -14.21
CA TRP A 143 8.78 16.10 -14.15
C TRP A 143 7.86 16.90 -13.22
N GLY A 144 8.04 18.21 -13.09
CA GLY A 144 7.24 19.09 -12.24
C GLY A 144 7.79 19.27 -10.81
N ALA A 145 6.90 19.50 -9.84
CA ALA A 145 7.19 19.70 -8.42
C ALA A 145 7.42 18.36 -7.71
N ILE A 146 8.58 17.76 -7.93
CA ILE A 146 8.89 16.40 -7.46
C ILE A 146 9.02 16.38 -5.93
N PRO A 147 8.43 15.38 -5.23
CA PRO A 147 8.68 15.18 -3.81
C PRO A 147 10.19 15.16 -3.51
N MET A 148 10.63 16.01 -2.58
CA MET A 148 12.06 16.20 -2.30
C MET A 148 12.66 15.14 -1.37
N ARG A 149 11.79 14.31 -0.78
CA ARG A 149 12.15 13.27 0.16
C ARG A 149 11.70 11.91 -0.37
N THR A 150 12.40 10.90 0.12
CA THR A 150 12.00 9.51 -0.06
C THR A 150 10.71 9.25 0.73
N MET A 151 9.89 8.30 0.30
CA MET A 151 8.58 8.09 0.93
C MET A 151 8.25 6.62 1.06
N ARG A 152 7.79 6.24 2.24
CA ARG A 152 7.28 4.91 2.57
C ARG A 152 6.06 5.03 3.48
N ALA A 153 5.15 4.06 3.41
CA ALA A 153 3.93 4.00 4.20
C ALA A 153 3.07 5.27 4.06
N HIS A 154 3.14 5.89 2.88
CA HIS A 154 2.20 6.91 2.39
C HIS A 154 0.97 6.20 1.80
N THR A 155 -0.05 6.95 1.42
CA THR A 155 -1.13 6.43 0.59
C THR A 155 -1.13 7.11 -0.78
N MET A 156 -1.58 6.39 -1.81
CA MET A 156 -1.82 6.93 -3.13
C MET A 156 -3.24 6.59 -3.57
N THR A 157 -4.04 7.60 -3.91
CA THR A 157 -5.43 7.38 -4.38
C THR A 157 -5.64 8.10 -5.70
N LEU A 158 -6.02 7.35 -6.73
CA LEU A 158 -6.32 7.90 -8.05
C LEU A 158 -7.70 8.57 -8.04
N VAL A 159 -7.73 9.83 -8.49
CA VAL A 159 -8.96 10.57 -8.75
C VAL A 159 -8.88 11.09 -10.18
N ASP A 160 -9.75 10.56 -11.05
CA ASP A 160 -9.68 10.75 -12.50
C ASP A 160 -8.29 10.34 -13.02
N THR A 161 -7.49 11.28 -13.53
CA THR A 161 -6.12 11.05 -14.03
C THR A 161 -5.03 11.48 -13.04
N THR A 162 -5.43 11.94 -11.85
CA THR A 162 -4.51 12.51 -10.87
C THR A 162 -4.42 11.61 -9.64
N ALA A 163 -3.24 11.06 -9.40
CA ALA A 163 -2.93 10.29 -8.20
C ALA A 163 -2.55 11.23 -7.05
N TRP A 164 -3.29 11.14 -5.95
CA TRP A 164 -3.07 11.95 -4.76
C TRP A 164 -2.23 11.18 -3.75
N LEU A 165 -1.03 11.68 -3.49
CA LEU A 165 -0.15 11.19 -2.45
C LEU A 165 -0.42 11.94 -1.15
N ILE A 166 -0.67 11.20 -0.07
CA ILE A 166 -0.90 11.78 1.25
C ILE A 166 0.01 11.11 2.29
N GLY A 167 0.73 11.96 3.03
CA GLY A 167 1.51 11.58 4.22
C GLY A 167 2.68 10.62 3.95
N GLY A 168 2.89 9.70 4.88
CA GLY A 168 4.03 8.79 4.88
C GLY A 168 5.24 9.34 5.63
N CYS A 169 6.30 8.52 5.66
CA CYS A 169 7.55 8.85 6.33
C CYS A 169 8.77 8.61 5.45
N ASP A 170 9.88 9.23 5.81
CA ASP A 170 11.22 8.99 5.27
C ASP A 170 12.12 8.43 6.37
N ASP A 171 13.42 8.60 6.23
CA ASP A 171 14.41 8.17 7.22
C ASP A 171 14.51 9.15 8.41
N LYS A 172 13.89 10.34 8.33
CA LYS A 172 13.97 11.40 9.34
C LYS A 172 12.66 11.54 10.13
N ASP A 173 11.52 11.68 9.46
CA ASP A 173 10.23 11.93 10.11
C ASP A 173 9.03 11.45 9.26
N SER A 174 7.80 11.63 9.76
CA SER A 174 6.58 11.59 8.95
C SER A 174 6.22 13.01 8.47
N SER A 175 5.54 13.13 7.34
CA SER A 175 5.16 14.45 6.80
C SER A 175 3.65 14.61 6.65
N LYS A 176 3.25 15.87 6.47
CA LYS A 176 1.93 16.31 6.01
C LYS A 176 1.89 16.47 4.48
N ASP A 177 2.82 15.82 3.78
CA ASP A 177 2.99 15.97 2.34
C ASP A 177 1.70 15.66 1.61
N LEU A 178 1.35 16.56 0.69
CA LEU A 178 0.32 16.36 -0.31
C LEU A 178 0.94 16.67 -1.67
N TYR A 179 1.02 15.64 -2.51
CA TYR A 179 1.48 15.77 -3.87
C TYR A 179 0.49 15.13 -4.82
N CYS A 180 0.41 15.66 -6.03
CA CYS A 180 -0.47 15.15 -7.07
C CYS A 180 0.39 14.75 -8.26
N PHE A 181 0.21 13.51 -8.72
CA PHE A 181 0.88 12.97 -9.89
C PHE A 181 -0.13 12.75 -11.01
N ASN A 182 -0.01 13.49 -12.10
CA ASN A 182 -0.83 13.28 -13.27
C ASN A 182 -0.28 12.11 -14.10
N THR A 183 -1.07 11.04 -14.27
CA THR A 183 -0.65 9.79 -14.90
C THR A 183 -0.58 9.87 -16.43
N GLU A 184 -1.19 10.88 -17.04
CA GLU A 184 -1.13 11.14 -18.48
C GLU A 184 0.10 11.98 -18.84
N THR A 185 0.33 13.07 -18.10
CA THR A 185 1.42 14.02 -18.38
C THR A 185 2.72 13.68 -17.65
N MET A 186 2.71 12.69 -16.75
CA MET A 186 3.87 12.30 -15.92
C MET A 186 4.40 13.42 -15.02
N GLN A 187 3.53 14.39 -14.71
CA GLN A 187 3.87 15.59 -13.96
C GLN A 187 3.50 15.44 -12.48
N TRP A 188 4.47 15.72 -11.62
CA TRP A 188 4.23 16.02 -10.21
C TRP A 188 3.83 17.48 -10.04
N THR A 189 2.82 17.71 -9.22
CA THR A 189 2.40 19.04 -8.79
C THR A 189 2.23 19.04 -7.27
N HIS A 190 2.44 20.21 -6.68
CA HIS A 190 2.15 20.46 -5.27
C HIS A 190 0.96 21.41 -5.24
N HIS A 191 -0.18 20.92 -4.77
CA HIS A 191 -1.39 21.74 -4.68
C HIS A 191 -1.46 22.42 -3.32
N ASP A 192 -1.70 23.74 -3.35
CA ASP A 192 -2.10 24.46 -2.15
C ASP A 192 -3.44 23.91 -1.67
N THR A 193 -3.48 23.51 -0.41
CA THR A 193 -4.69 23.06 0.29
C THR A 193 -4.92 23.95 1.49
N VAL A 194 -6.18 24.02 1.95
CA VAL A 194 -6.59 24.89 3.07
C VAL A 194 -7.51 24.13 4.02
N GLY A 195 -7.74 24.65 5.23
CA GLY A 195 -8.67 24.08 6.20
C GLY A 195 -7.99 23.24 7.28
N ASP A 196 -8.68 22.20 7.76
CA ASP A 196 -8.26 21.42 8.91
C ASP A 196 -7.29 20.30 8.50
N PHE A 197 -6.00 20.61 8.42
CA PHE A 197 -5.00 19.65 7.97
C PHE A 197 -4.85 18.45 8.92
N PRO A 198 -4.69 17.22 8.38
CA PRO A 198 -4.33 16.08 9.19
C PRO A 198 -2.94 16.28 9.84
N PRO A 199 -2.69 15.65 11.01
CA PRO A 199 -1.34 15.56 11.56
C PRO A 199 -0.44 14.72 10.63
N PRO A 200 0.90 14.86 10.71
CA PRO A 200 1.82 14.00 9.97
C PRO A 200 1.55 12.54 10.35
N SER A 201 1.40 11.66 9.35
CA SER A 201 0.94 10.29 9.61
C SER A 201 1.53 9.31 8.61
N ARG A 202 1.85 8.10 9.09
CA ARG A 202 2.23 6.94 8.26
C ARG A 202 1.28 5.78 8.50
N ALA A 203 1.18 4.89 7.51
CA ALA A 203 0.35 3.68 7.58
C ALA A 203 -1.11 3.99 7.97
N HIS A 204 -1.62 5.12 7.50
CA HIS A 204 -3.05 5.43 7.44
C HIS A 204 -3.65 4.79 6.19
N THR A 205 -4.98 4.83 6.05
CA THR A 205 -5.65 4.50 4.79
C THR A 205 -6.30 5.75 4.21
N THR A 206 -6.37 5.81 2.88
CA THR A 206 -7.12 6.83 2.15
C THR A 206 -8.10 6.12 1.22
N THR A 207 -9.37 6.47 1.31
CA THR A 207 -10.42 5.92 0.44
C THR A 207 -11.11 7.04 -0.32
N PHE A 208 -11.53 6.76 -1.55
CA PHE A 208 -12.22 7.72 -2.40
C PHE A 208 -13.74 7.52 -2.37
N PHE A 209 -14.49 8.61 -2.19
CA PHE A 209 -15.95 8.63 -2.30
C PHE A 209 -16.42 10.01 -2.79
N GLU A 210 -17.21 10.07 -3.86
CA GLU A 210 -17.85 11.29 -4.39
C GLU A 210 -16.95 12.54 -4.46
N ARG A 211 -15.76 12.41 -5.09
CA ARG A 211 -14.73 13.48 -5.19
C ARG A 211 -14.08 13.90 -3.86
N LYS A 212 -14.21 13.08 -2.81
CA LYS A 212 -13.55 13.30 -1.53
C LYS A 212 -12.61 12.15 -1.22
N LEU A 213 -11.48 12.49 -0.61
CA LEU A 213 -10.51 11.54 -0.05
C LEU A 213 -10.69 11.51 1.46
N ILE A 214 -11.02 10.33 1.98
CA ILE A 214 -11.26 10.08 3.40
C ILE A 214 -10.02 9.39 3.96
N VAL A 215 -9.30 10.09 4.83
CA VAL A 215 -8.07 9.64 5.49
C VAL A 215 -8.40 9.15 6.88
N CYS A 216 -8.10 7.89 7.17
CA CYS A 216 -8.40 7.23 8.44
C CYS A 216 -7.13 6.76 9.16
N GLY A 217 -7.00 7.15 10.43
CA GLY A 217 -6.01 6.64 11.37
C GLY A 217 -4.55 6.91 11.00
N GLY A 218 -3.70 5.91 11.20
CA GLY A 218 -2.24 6.00 11.08
C GLY A 218 -1.57 6.39 12.39
N GLY A 219 -0.48 7.15 12.32
CA GLY A 219 0.23 7.56 13.53
C GLY A 219 1.59 8.21 13.28
N LEU A 220 2.15 8.76 14.35
CA LEU A 220 3.49 9.36 14.41
C LEU A 220 4.25 8.81 15.63
N GLY A 221 5.47 8.32 15.41
CA GLY A 221 6.27 7.69 16.46
C GLY A 221 5.53 6.53 17.14
N SER A 222 5.30 6.66 18.44
CA SER A 222 4.53 5.74 19.28
C SER A 222 3.04 6.09 19.38
N THR A 223 2.60 7.24 18.86
CA THR A 223 1.20 7.68 18.91
C THR A 223 0.44 7.14 17.72
N TYR A 224 -0.70 6.50 17.99
CA TYR A 224 -1.62 5.97 16.99
C TYR A 224 -2.84 6.88 16.93
N TYR A 225 -3.42 7.04 15.74
CA TYR A 225 -4.56 7.92 15.51
C TYR A 225 -5.84 7.14 15.25
N ASP A 226 -6.96 7.67 15.73
CA ASP A 226 -8.34 7.31 15.40
C ASP A 226 -9.04 8.39 14.56
N THR A 227 -8.29 9.43 14.18
CA THR A 227 -8.83 10.61 13.51
C THR A 227 -9.23 10.31 12.08
N VAL A 228 -10.32 10.96 11.66
CA VAL A 228 -10.78 10.99 10.27
C VAL A 228 -10.62 12.41 9.74
N TYR A 229 -10.03 12.54 8.54
CA TYR A 229 -9.95 13.79 7.80
C TYR A 229 -10.50 13.59 6.39
N VAL A 230 -11.14 14.62 5.86
CA VAL A 230 -11.72 14.59 4.52
C VAL A 230 -11.14 15.73 3.69
N LEU A 231 -10.52 15.37 2.57
CA LEU A 231 -10.07 16.30 1.55
C LEU A 231 -11.07 16.31 0.39
N ASP A 232 -11.67 17.46 0.14
CA ASP A 232 -12.45 17.70 -1.06
C ASP A 232 -11.49 18.03 -2.22
N THR A 233 -11.42 17.17 -3.24
CA THR A 233 -10.43 17.31 -4.32
C THR A 233 -10.77 18.44 -5.30
N THR A 234 -12.01 18.91 -5.31
CA THR A 234 -12.46 20.01 -6.18
C THR A 234 -12.07 21.35 -5.56
N THR A 235 -12.39 21.53 -4.28
CA THR A 235 -12.11 22.77 -3.54
C THR A 235 -10.73 22.78 -2.91
N ARG A 236 -10.04 21.63 -2.87
CA ARG A 236 -8.73 21.43 -2.22
C ARG A 236 -8.76 21.81 -0.74
N ARG A 237 -9.91 21.57 -0.11
CA ARG A 237 -10.16 21.91 1.30
C ARG A 237 -10.18 20.66 2.15
N TRP A 238 -9.33 20.66 3.17
CA TRP A 238 -9.40 19.74 4.29
C TRP A 238 -10.49 20.14 5.26
N SER A 239 -11.17 19.14 5.80
CA SER A 239 -12.14 19.29 6.88
C SER A 239 -11.97 18.15 7.87
N ARG A 240 -12.18 18.47 9.15
CA ARG A 240 -12.30 17.45 10.19
C ARG A 240 -13.79 17.21 10.46
N PRO A 241 -14.39 16.14 9.92
CA PRO A 241 -15.81 15.89 10.11
C PRO A 241 -16.14 15.68 11.59
N HIS A 242 -17.35 16.07 11.98
CA HIS A 242 -17.89 15.73 13.29
C HIS A 242 -18.22 14.23 13.34
N ILE A 243 -17.47 13.49 14.15
CA ILE A 243 -17.66 12.04 14.37
C ILE A 243 -18.36 11.83 15.71
N ALA A 244 -19.39 10.99 15.74
CA ALA A 244 -20.03 10.59 16.99
C ALA A 244 -19.02 9.88 17.91
N PRO A 245 -18.99 10.19 19.22
CA PRO A 245 -17.93 9.71 20.11
C PRO A 245 -17.96 8.20 20.35
N ASN A 246 -19.13 7.56 20.26
CA ASN A 246 -19.29 6.12 20.47
C ASN A 246 -20.38 5.51 19.56
N PRO A 247 -20.22 4.23 19.16
CA PRO A 247 -18.99 3.45 19.28
C PRO A 247 -17.88 4.01 18.37
N SER A 248 -16.62 3.67 18.63
CA SER A 248 -15.48 4.11 17.82
C SER A 248 -14.36 3.07 17.83
N PRO A 249 -13.66 2.83 16.70
CA PRO A 249 -12.50 1.95 16.68
C PRO A 249 -11.39 2.49 17.57
N ALA A 250 -10.60 1.58 18.15
CA ALA A 250 -9.34 1.96 18.78
C ALA A 250 -8.41 2.67 17.78
N PRO A 251 -7.59 3.65 18.24
CA PRO A 251 -6.54 4.25 17.41
C PRO A 251 -5.66 3.19 16.78
N ARG A 252 -5.40 3.30 15.47
CA ARG A 252 -4.78 2.22 14.71
C ARG A 252 -3.97 2.69 13.51
N ARG A 253 -2.94 1.91 13.15
CA ARG A 253 -2.19 2.04 11.91
C ARG A 253 -2.06 0.69 11.21
N ALA A 254 -1.62 0.70 9.96
CA ALA A 254 -1.39 -0.49 9.15
C ALA A 254 -2.64 -1.37 8.97
N HIS A 255 -3.83 -0.77 9.11
CA HIS A 255 -5.10 -1.39 8.74
C HIS A 255 -5.29 -1.22 7.22
N SER A 256 -6.23 -1.97 6.65
CA SER A 256 -6.69 -1.75 5.28
C SER A 256 -8.11 -1.19 5.29
N ALA A 257 -8.49 -0.51 4.20
CA ALA A 257 -9.83 0.03 4.05
C ALA A 257 -10.32 -0.02 2.61
N VAL A 258 -11.63 -0.19 2.42
CA VAL A 258 -12.31 -0.11 1.12
C VAL A 258 -13.58 0.73 1.25
N CYS A 259 -14.05 1.34 0.16
CA CYS A 259 -15.31 2.07 0.15
C CYS A 259 -16.40 1.25 -0.56
N TYR A 260 -17.47 0.90 0.15
CA TYR A 260 -18.60 0.13 -0.39
C TYR A 260 -19.93 0.71 0.11
N ARG A 261 -20.84 1.00 -0.84
CA ARG A 261 -22.17 1.59 -0.59
C ARG A 261 -22.17 2.81 0.34
N GLY A 262 -21.26 3.76 0.09
CA GLY A 262 -21.17 4.99 0.87
C GLY A 262 -20.63 4.81 2.29
N LYS A 263 -20.07 3.63 2.61
CA LYS A 263 -19.37 3.37 3.85
C LYS A 263 -17.90 3.05 3.60
N VAL A 264 -17.03 3.60 4.45
CA VAL A 264 -15.63 3.18 4.54
C VAL A 264 -15.57 1.96 5.46
N TRP A 265 -15.16 0.82 4.93
CA TRP A 265 -14.96 -0.43 5.66
C TRP A 265 -13.49 -0.55 6.05
N VAL A 266 -13.22 -0.77 7.33
CA VAL A 266 -11.87 -0.90 7.89
C VAL A 266 -11.70 -2.31 8.46
N PHE A 267 -10.58 -2.96 8.16
CA PHE A 267 -10.23 -4.25 8.74
C PHE A 267 -8.83 -4.25 9.36
N GLY A 268 -8.74 -4.79 10.58
CA GLY A 268 -7.50 -5.09 11.27
C GLY A 268 -6.61 -3.88 11.57
N GLY A 269 -5.31 -4.04 11.36
CA GLY A 269 -4.27 -3.10 11.77
C GLY A 269 -3.70 -3.43 13.14
N GLY A 270 -3.08 -2.44 13.80
CA GLY A 270 -2.62 -2.57 15.18
C GLY A 270 -2.80 -1.26 15.95
N ASN A 271 -3.00 -1.36 17.26
CA ASN A 271 -3.24 -0.23 18.17
C ASN A 271 -2.02 0.15 19.04
N GLY A 272 -0.85 -0.43 18.74
CA GLY A 272 0.38 -0.25 19.52
C GLY A 272 0.59 -1.29 20.62
N LEU A 273 -0.45 -2.05 20.98
CA LEU A 273 -0.37 -3.16 21.94
C LEU A 273 -0.50 -4.51 21.25
N THR A 274 -1.47 -4.64 20.34
CA THR A 274 -1.77 -5.88 19.63
C THR A 274 -2.14 -5.61 18.17
N ALA A 275 -2.02 -6.64 17.34
CA ALA A 275 -2.72 -6.67 16.06
C ALA A 275 -4.23 -6.83 16.28
N LEU A 276 -5.04 -6.41 15.31
CA LEU A 276 -6.50 -6.42 15.36
C LEU A 276 -7.07 -7.26 14.20
N ASN A 277 -8.29 -7.79 14.37
CA ASN A 277 -9.11 -8.43 13.33
C ASN A 277 -10.60 -8.08 13.46
N ASP A 278 -10.88 -6.89 13.97
CA ASP A 278 -12.20 -6.29 13.98
C ASP A 278 -12.53 -5.67 12.61
N VAL A 279 -13.83 -5.53 12.33
CA VAL A 279 -14.36 -4.87 11.14
C VAL A 279 -15.17 -3.67 11.59
N TRP A 280 -14.88 -2.51 11.01
CA TRP A 280 -15.56 -1.25 11.33
C TRP A 280 -16.09 -0.60 10.06
N THR A 281 -17.21 0.12 10.17
CA THR A 281 -17.71 0.95 9.08
C THR A 281 -17.93 2.39 9.52
N LEU A 282 -17.63 3.33 8.62
CA LEU A 282 -17.97 4.74 8.77
C LEU A 282 -18.87 5.15 7.60
N ASP A 283 -20.10 5.57 7.88
CA ASP A 283 -20.99 6.13 6.86
C ASP A 283 -20.50 7.53 6.45
N VAL A 284 -20.12 7.66 5.18
CA VAL A 284 -19.60 8.89 4.56
C VAL A 284 -20.57 9.49 3.53
N SER A 285 -21.70 8.81 3.25
CA SER A 285 -22.70 9.25 2.27
C SER A 285 -23.32 10.61 2.61
N ASN A 286 -23.47 10.89 3.90
CA ASN A 286 -24.14 12.09 4.40
C ASN A 286 -23.20 13.31 4.51
N ASN A 287 -21.97 13.27 3.97
CA ASN A 287 -21.01 14.38 4.11
C ASN A 287 -20.60 14.99 2.75
N ALA A 288 -21.42 14.79 1.72
CA ALA A 288 -21.22 15.30 0.37
C ALA A 288 -21.44 16.82 0.21
N GLY A 289 -21.89 17.55 1.24
CA GLY A 289 -22.12 19.00 1.19
C GLY A 289 -21.99 19.66 2.56
N ALA A 290 -21.44 20.88 2.59
CA ALA A 290 -20.97 21.64 3.76
C ALA A 290 -22.04 22.07 4.79
N SER A 291 -23.13 21.32 4.94
CA SER A 291 -24.20 21.60 5.91
C SER A 291 -25.00 20.34 6.24
N THR A 292 -24.35 19.30 6.76
CA THR A 292 -25.07 18.19 7.39
C THR A 292 -24.90 18.23 8.90
N SER A 293 -26.03 18.41 9.60
CA SER A 293 -26.13 18.50 11.07
C SER A 293 -25.92 17.14 11.77
N LYS A 294 -25.79 16.05 11.00
CA LYS A 294 -25.67 14.69 11.54
C LYS A 294 -24.19 14.27 11.59
N PRO A 295 -23.66 13.88 12.77
CA PRO A 295 -22.32 13.31 12.85
C PRO A 295 -22.20 12.06 11.97
N MET A 296 -21.03 11.89 11.34
CA MET A 296 -20.65 10.56 10.86
C MET A 296 -20.52 9.61 12.06
N ARG A 297 -20.85 8.34 11.88
CA ARG A 297 -20.89 7.36 12.97
C ARG A 297 -20.11 6.12 12.57
N TRP A 298 -19.20 5.71 13.44
CA TRP A 298 -18.57 4.41 13.38
C TRP A 298 -19.55 3.34 13.87
N GLU A 299 -19.52 2.18 13.23
CA GLU A 299 -20.26 0.98 13.62
C GLU A 299 -19.29 -0.20 13.59
N GLU A 300 -19.17 -0.93 14.70
CA GLU A 300 -18.46 -2.22 14.69
C GLU A 300 -19.37 -3.25 14.03
N VAL A 301 -18.82 -3.98 13.05
CA VAL A 301 -19.57 -4.95 12.27
C VAL A 301 -19.28 -6.34 12.78
N GLN A 302 -20.31 -7.01 13.28
CA GLN A 302 -20.25 -8.42 13.60
C GLN A 302 -20.22 -9.23 12.29
N THR A 303 -19.16 -10.01 12.10
CA THR A 303 -19.02 -10.93 10.96
C THR A 303 -19.23 -12.38 11.36
N PHE A 304 -19.47 -13.24 10.38
CA PHE A 304 -19.76 -14.66 10.54
C PHE A 304 -18.73 -15.54 9.82
N GLY A 305 -18.72 -16.84 10.13
CA GLY A 305 -17.74 -17.78 9.61
C GLY A 305 -16.39 -17.73 10.35
N VAL A 306 -15.39 -18.42 9.81
CA VAL A 306 -14.03 -18.40 10.36
C VAL A 306 -13.36 -17.10 9.88
N LYS A 307 -13.09 -16.19 10.81
CA LYS A 307 -12.42 -14.93 10.49
C LYS A 307 -10.89 -15.08 10.43
N PRO A 308 -10.19 -14.29 9.59
CA PRO A 308 -8.74 -14.19 9.63
C PRO A 308 -8.20 -13.83 11.02
N GLY A 309 -7.01 -14.35 11.33
CA GLY A 309 -6.22 -13.91 12.48
C GLY A 309 -5.89 -12.41 12.42
N ALA A 310 -5.62 -11.84 13.59
CA ALA A 310 -5.23 -10.44 13.75
C ALA A 310 -4.00 -10.08 12.92
N ARG A 311 -4.05 -8.97 12.18
CA ARG A 311 -3.01 -8.63 11.21
C ARG A 311 -2.93 -7.14 10.88
N GLY A 312 -1.72 -6.66 10.62
CA GLY A 312 -1.43 -5.36 10.02
C GLY A 312 -0.58 -5.49 8.75
N TYR A 313 -0.50 -4.41 7.98
CA TYR A 313 0.24 -4.32 6.70
C TYR A 313 -0.17 -5.40 5.68
N HIS A 314 -1.43 -5.84 5.76
CA HIS A 314 -2.11 -6.59 4.71
C HIS A 314 -2.70 -5.59 3.71
N THR A 315 -3.11 -6.08 2.54
CA THR A 315 -3.84 -5.29 1.56
C THR A 315 -5.31 -5.69 1.54
N ALA A 316 -6.17 -4.78 1.06
CA ALA A 316 -7.57 -5.06 0.78
C ALA A 316 -7.95 -4.53 -0.60
N ASN A 317 -8.62 -5.37 -1.40
CA ASN A 317 -9.22 -4.98 -2.67
C ASN A 317 -10.73 -5.21 -2.60
N LEU A 318 -11.52 -4.25 -3.08
CA LEU A 318 -12.96 -4.42 -3.23
C LEU A 318 -13.27 -4.99 -4.60
N VAL A 319 -13.88 -6.17 -4.62
CA VAL A 319 -14.25 -6.90 -5.81
C VAL A 319 -15.77 -7.13 -5.79
N GLY A 320 -16.51 -6.30 -6.52
CA GLY A 320 -17.97 -6.26 -6.40
C GLY A 320 -18.39 -5.90 -4.98
N ASN A 321 -18.97 -6.85 -4.26
CA ASN A 321 -19.36 -6.72 -2.86
C ASN A 321 -18.42 -7.48 -1.89
N VAL A 322 -17.27 -7.97 -2.36
CA VAL A 322 -16.36 -8.77 -1.54
C VAL A 322 -15.07 -8.01 -1.28
N MET A 323 -14.70 -7.89 -0.01
CA MET A 323 -13.40 -7.38 0.42
C MET A 323 -12.40 -8.54 0.45
N VAL A 324 -11.42 -8.52 -0.46
CA VAL A 324 -10.36 -9.52 -0.57
C VAL A 324 -9.13 -9.05 0.20
N ILE A 325 -8.78 -9.78 1.26
CA ILE A 325 -7.64 -9.52 2.15
C ILE A 325 -6.49 -10.44 1.76
N ILE A 326 -5.29 -9.88 1.56
CA ILE A 326 -4.10 -10.66 1.21
C ILE A 326 -2.99 -10.41 2.23
N GLY A 327 -2.46 -11.50 2.80
CA GLY A 327 -1.25 -11.52 3.63
C GLY A 327 -1.33 -10.68 4.91
N GLY A 328 -0.23 -9.96 5.20
CA GLY A 328 -0.04 -9.17 6.41
C GLY A 328 0.76 -9.91 7.49
N SER A 329 0.80 -9.36 8.70
CA SER A 329 1.50 -9.97 9.84
C SER A 329 0.87 -9.58 11.18
N ASP A 330 0.98 -10.48 12.16
CA ASP A 330 0.60 -10.26 13.56
C ASP A 330 1.78 -9.80 14.44
N SER A 331 2.93 -9.46 13.83
CA SER A 331 4.25 -9.21 14.46
C SER A 331 5.07 -10.45 14.82
N LYS A 332 4.52 -11.66 14.71
CA LYS A 332 5.25 -12.92 14.92
C LYS A 332 5.59 -13.60 13.60
N GLU A 333 4.63 -13.65 12.68
CA GLU A 333 4.83 -14.21 11.35
C GLU A 333 4.15 -13.39 10.25
N CYS A 334 4.63 -13.51 9.02
CA CYS A 334 3.89 -13.07 7.85
C CYS A 334 2.90 -14.15 7.40
N PHE A 335 1.76 -13.70 6.90
CA PHE A 335 0.72 -14.57 6.36
C PHE A 335 0.78 -14.63 4.84
N THR A 336 0.39 -15.78 4.29
CA THR A 336 0.24 -16.03 2.84
C THR A 336 -1.21 -16.15 2.42
N ASP A 337 -2.11 -16.16 3.40
CA ASP A 337 -3.51 -16.47 3.20
C ASP A 337 -4.24 -15.34 2.47
N VAL A 338 -5.30 -15.75 1.78
CA VAL A 338 -6.23 -14.86 1.10
C VAL A 338 -7.62 -15.13 1.68
N TRP A 339 -8.26 -14.07 2.14
CA TRP A 339 -9.57 -14.11 2.77
C TRP A 339 -10.55 -13.22 2.03
N CYS A 340 -11.78 -13.68 1.91
CA CYS A 340 -12.87 -12.95 1.29
C CYS A 340 -13.94 -12.67 2.35
N LEU A 341 -14.26 -11.41 2.58
CA LEU A 341 -15.44 -11.00 3.33
C LEU A 341 -16.51 -10.51 2.36
N ASN A 342 -17.62 -11.23 2.24
CA ASN A 342 -18.78 -10.70 1.54
C ASN A 342 -19.42 -9.60 2.39
N LEU A 343 -19.45 -8.36 1.89
CA LEU A 343 -19.92 -7.18 2.62
C LEU A 343 -21.44 -7.07 2.69
N ASP A 344 -22.18 -7.89 1.93
CA ASP A 344 -23.64 -7.99 2.03
C ASP A 344 -24.07 -9.05 3.05
N THR A 345 -23.39 -10.21 3.08
CA THR A 345 -23.73 -11.32 4.00
C THR A 345 -22.91 -11.33 5.28
N LEU A 346 -21.81 -10.58 5.32
CA LEU A 346 -20.84 -10.50 6.41
C LEU A 346 -20.15 -11.84 6.74
N VAL A 347 -20.11 -12.76 5.78
CA VAL A 347 -19.47 -14.09 5.94
C VAL A 347 -18.04 -14.06 5.41
N TRP A 348 -17.10 -14.56 6.22
CA TRP A 348 -15.72 -14.81 5.83
C TRP A 348 -15.53 -16.18 5.19
N THR A 349 -14.74 -16.21 4.12
CA THR A 349 -14.30 -17.44 3.44
C THR A 349 -12.80 -17.38 3.19
N SER A 350 -12.08 -18.46 3.52
CA SER A 350 -10.69 -18.64 3.10
C SER A 350 -10.64 -19.20 1.69
N THR A 351 -9.79 -18.66 0.83
CA THR A 351 -9.63 -19.15 -0.55
C THR A 351 -8.41 -20.05 -0.75
N MET A 352 -7.59 -20.20 0.30
CA MET A 352 -6.40 -21.04 0.23
C MET A 352 -6.76 -22.52 0.23
N LYS A 353 -6.24 -23.26 -0.76
CA LYS A 353 -6.37 -24.71 -0.88
C LYS A 353 -5.12 -25.40 -0.30
N PRO A 354 -5.26 -26.63 0.25
CA PRO A 354 -4.12 -27.43 0.69
C PRO A 354 -3.10 -27.63 -0.44
N GLY A 355 -1.81 -27.51 -0.12
CA GLY A 355 -0.72 -27.76 -1.07
C GLY A 355 -0.33 -26.57 -1.98
N GLN A 356 -0.97 -25.42 -1.85
CA GLN A 356 -0.56 -24.22 -2.57
C GLN A 356 0.80 -23.67 -2.09
N PRO A 357 1.58 -23.04 -2.99
CA PRO A 357 2.82 -22.36 -2.61
C PRO A 357 2.57 -21.25 -1.58
N SER A 358 3.51 -21.12 -0.65
CA SER A 358 3.46 -20.09 0.39
C SER A 358 4.11 -18.80 -0.11
N HIS A 359 3.32 -17.74 -0.22
CA HIS A 359 3.72 -16.40 -0.59
C HIS A 359 3.62 -15.42 0.58
N LYS A 360 4.12 -15.81 1.77
CA LYS A 360 4.09 -15.02 3.00
C LYS A 360 4.65 -13.61 2.78
N ARG A 361 3.86 -12.56 3.08
CA ARG A 361 4.33 -11.18 2.93
C ARG A 361 3.51 -10.16 3.72
N LEU A 362 4.18 -9.09 4.16
CA LEU A 362 3.58 -7.86 4.68
C LEU A 362 4.09 -6.63 3.91
N ALA A 363 3.36 -5.52 3.98
CA ALA A 363 3.70 -4.23 3.34
C ALA A 363 3.96 -4.35 1.82
N HIS A 364 3.32 -5.32 1.19
CA HIS A 364 3.18 -5.40 -0.26
C HIS A 364 2.05 -4.47 -0.71
N THR A 365 1.95 -4.24 -2.01
CA THR A 365 0.76 -3.63 -2.60
C THR A 365 -0.02 -4.67 -3.37
N ALA A 366 -1.32 -4.44 -3.55
CA ALA A 366 -2.20 -5.33 -4.28
C ALA A 366 -3.20 -4.48 -5.05
N THR A 367 -3.17 -4.55 -6.38
CA THR A 367 -4.04 -3.76 -7.25
C THR A 367 -4.83 -4.69 -8.15
N GLN A 368 -6.16 -4.56 -8.17
CA GLN A 368 -7.00 -5.31 -9.11
C GLN A 368 -6.77 -4.83 -10.55
N VAL A 369 -6.54 -5.79 -11.45
CA VAL A 369 -6.45 -5.61 -12.91
C VAL A 369 -7.29 -6.70 -13.57
N GLY A 370 -8.48 -6.33 -14.08
CA GLY A 370 -9.42 -7.29 -14.65
C GLY A 370 -9.82 -8.38 -13.64
N SER A 371 -9.63 -9.65 -14.02
CA SER A 371 -9.90 -10.83 -13.19
C SER A 371 -8.73 -11.21 -12.27
N TYR A 372 -7.71 -10.37 -12.13
CA TYR A 372 -6.54 -10.65 -11.31
C TYR A 372 -6.33 -9.58 -10.25
N ILE A 373 -5.70 -9.96 -9.14
CA ILE A 373 -5.03 -9.03 -8.24
C ILE A 373 -3.52 -9.16 -8.43
N PHE A 374 -2.88 -8.04 -8.80
CA PHE A 374 -1.44 -7.93 -8.96
C PHE A 374 -0.83 -7.59 -7.60
N VAL A 375 -0.16 -8.56 -6.99
CA VAL A 375 0.47 -8.44 -5.67
C VAL A 375 1.96 -8.20 -5.85
N MET A 376 2.46 -7.04 -5.41
CA MET A 376 3.82 -6.58 -5.70
C MET A 376 4.67 -6.38 -4.45
N GLY A 377 5.86 -6.95 -4.49
CA GLY A 377 6.91 -6.80 -3.50
C GLY A 377 6.47 -7.19 -2.08
N GLY A 378 6.90 -6.39 -1.11
CA GLY A 378 6.65 -6.61 0.32
C GLY A 378 7.85 -7.23 1.04
N HIS A 379 7.60 -7.76 2.24
CA HIS A 379 8.61 -8.37 3.11
C HIS A 379 8.16 -9.76 3.59
N THR A 380 8.98 -10.79 3.40
CA THR A 380 8.67 -12.22 3.62
C THR A 380 8.93 -12.70 5.06
N SER A 381 9.03 -11.77 6.01
CA SER A 381 9.59 -11.93 7.37
C SER A 381 11.12 -11.97 7.42
N THR A 382 11.79 -12.39 6.36
CA THR A 382 13.26 -12.48 6.30
C THR A 382 13.87 -11.39 5.43
N GLU A 383 13.26 -11.09 4.28
CA GLU A 383 13.80 -10.14 3.32
C GLU A 383 12.70 -9.36 2.62
N TYR A 384 13.07 -8.22 2.05
CA TYR A 384 12.23 -7.53 1.08
C TYR A 384 12.30 -8.26 -0.25
N VAL A 385 11.19 -8.28 -0.99
CA VAL A 385 11.10 -8.93 -2.31
C VAL A 385 10.61 -7.94 -3.36
N SER A 386 10.90 -8.23 -4.63
CA SER A 386 10.42 -7.48 -5.82
C SER A 386 9.46 -8.31 -6.68
N GLU A 387 9.01 -9.45 -6.17
CA GLU A 387 8.16 -10.38 -6.91
C GLU A 387 6.81 -9.74 -7.28
N LEU A 388 6.35 -9.99 -8.51
CA LEU A 388 4.98 -9.75 -8.96
C LEU A 388 4.24 -11.10 -8.99
N LEU A 389 3.22 -11.21 -8.15
CA LEU A 389 2.31 -12.35 -8.12
C LEU A 389 0.96 -11.97 -8.73
N LEU A 390 0.37 -12.91 -9.45
CA LEU A 390 -0.96 -12.76 -10.05
C LEU A 390 -1.92 -13.69 -9.31
N TYR A 391 -2.85 -13.12 -8.56
CA TYR A 391 -3.92 -13.89 -7.92
C TYR A 391 -5.16 -13.86 -8.80
N ASP A 392 -5.54 -15.00 -9.38
CA ASP A 392 -6.72 -15.13 -10.23
C ASP A 392 -7.99 -15.18 -9.38
N LEU A 393 -8.89 -14.22 -9.61
CA LEU A 393 -10.16 -14.07 -8.91
C LEU A 393 -11.22 -15.06 -9.39
N VAL A 394 -10.99 -15.77 -10.50
CA VAL A 394 -11.88 -16.82 -11.01
C VAL A 394 -11.52 -18.17 -10.40
N SER A 395 -10.27 -18.64 -10.56
CA SER A 395 -9.85 -19.92 -9.98
C SER A 395 -9.55 -19.85 -8.48
N LEU A 396 -9.41 -18.62 -7.93
CA LEU A 396 -9.02 -18.31 -6.56
C LEU A 396 -7.63 -18.84 -6.20
N GLN A 397 -6.70 -18.84 -7.15
CA GLN A 397 -5.34 -19.35 -6.99
C GLN A 397 -4.30 -18.36 -7.54
N TYR A 398 -3.06 -18.47 -7.08
CA TYR A 398 -1.95 -17.77 -7.71
C TYR A 398 -1.60 -18.42 -9.05
N GLU A 399 -1.47 -17.60 -10.10
CA GLU A 399 -1.00 -18.01 -11.40
C GLU A 399 0.49 -17.69 -11.54
N LEU A 400 1.29 -18.70 -11.89
CA LEU A 400 2.72 -18.54 -12.09
C LEU A 400 2.99 -18.19 -13.56
N ARG A 401 3.34 -16.93 -13.83
CA ARG A 401 3.67 -16.45 -15.19
C ARG A 401 5.06 -15.79 -15.26
N PRO A 402 6.14 -16.55 -14.96
CA PRO A 402 7.51 -16.01 -14.86
C PRO A 402 8.08 -15.45 -16.17
N HIS A 403 7.49 -15.80 -17.32
CA HIS A 403 7.96 -15.37 -18.64
C HIS A 403 7.13 -14.22 -19.25
N MET A 404 6.20 -13.64 -18.50
CA MET A 404 5.30 -12.60 -19.00
C MET A 404 5.69 -11.18 -18.61
N VAL A 405 6.84 -11.01 -17.97
CA VAL A 405 7.34 -9.71 -17.51
C VAL A 405 8.79 -9.55 -17.96
N LEU A 406 9.06 -8.48 -18.69
CA LEU A 406 10.40 -8.05 -19.11
C LEU A 406 10.71 -6.65 -18.56
N GLY A 407 11.86 -6.11 -18.95
CA GLY A 407 12.30 -4.77 -18.58
C GLY A 407 13.08 -4.71 -17.27
N LYS A 408 13.10 -3.52 -16.66
CA LYS A 408 13.92 -3.22 -15.47
C LYS A 408 13.00 -3.07 -14.25
N PRO A 409 12.71 -4.15 -13.50
CA PRO A 409 11.81 -4.08 -12.36
C PRO A 409 12.38 -3.22 -11.22
N PRO A 410 11.52 -2.68 -10.34
CA PRO A 410 11.97 -2.01 -9.14
C PRO A 410 12.76 -2.97 -8.24
N SER A 411 13.73 -2.43 -7.51
CA SER A 411 14.44 -3.19 -6.48
C SER A 411 13.48 -3.69 -5.39
N ALA A 412 13.83 -4.79 -4.75
CA ALA A 412 13.07 -5.36 -3.64
C ALA A 412 12.71 -4.32 -2.58
N ARG A 413 11.41 -4.22 -2.23
CA ARG A 413 10.88 -3.19 -1.34
C ARG A 413 9.47 -3.50 -0.84
N GLY A 414 9.13 -2.94 0.30
CA GLY A 414 7.77 -2.86 0.83
C GLY A 414 7.39 -1.41 1.13
N TYR A 415 6.20 -1.18 1.68
CA TYR A 415 5.69 0.15 2.06
C TYR A 415 5.63 1.16 0.89
N HIS A 416 5.67 0.66 -0.34
CA HIS A 416 5.42 1.42 -1.56
C HIS A 416 3.91 1.45 -1.81
N GLU A 417 3.47 2.26 -2.76
CA GLU A 417 2.09 2.27 -3.23
C GLU A 417 2.04 1.92 -4.72
N THR A 418 0.96 1.23 -5.13
CA THR A 418 0.70 0.95 -6.55
C THR A 418 -0.71 1.37 -6.92
N ILE A 419 -0.85 1.93 -8.12
CA ILE A 419 -2.15 2.29 -8.69
C ILE A 419 -2.23 1.82 -10.14
N LEU A 420 -3.43 1.50 -10.59
CA LEU A 420 -3.73 1.25 -12.00
C LEU A 420 -4.29 2.51 -12.64
N ALA A 421 -3.67 2.98 -13.72
CA ALA A 421 -4.22 4.04 -14.56
C ALA A 421 -3.86 3.77 -16.02
N ASP A 422 -4.82 3.90 -16.94
CA ASP A 422 -4.58 3.81 -18.39
C ASP A 422 -3.74 2.57 -18.79
N SER A 423 -4.19 1.39 -18.36
CA SER A 423 -3.51 0.09 -18.60
C SER A 423 -2.05 0.02 -18.13
N ARG A 424 -1.67 0.85 -17.15
CA ARG A 424 -0.33 0.88 -16.56
C ARG A 424 -0.42 0.80 -15.05
N LEU A 425 0.42 -0.04 -14.44
CA LEU A 425 0.62 0.00 -13.00
C LEU A 425 1.76 0.95 -12.68
N PHE A 426 1.48 1.97 -11.89
CA PHE A 426 2.48 2.88 -11.38
C PHE A 426 2.87 2.48 -9.96
N LEU A 427 4.17 2.38 -9.69
CA LEU A 427 4.71 2.11 -8.36
C LEU A 427 5.45 3.34 -7.84
N PHE A 428 5.19 3.70 -6.58
CA PHE A 428 5.74 4.90 -5.94
C PHE A 428 6.51 4.56 -4.66
N GLY A 429 7.77 4.98 -4.61
CA GLY A 429 8.59 4.97 -3.40
C GLY A 429 8.78 3.58 -2.78
N GLY A 430 8.73 3.51 -1.45
CA GLY A 430 8.91 2.31 -0.64
C GLY A 430 10.21 2.28 0.15
N PHE A 431 10.52 1.13 0.73
CA PHE A 431 11.69 0.89 1.58
C PHE A 431 12.19 -0.55 1.46
N ASN A 432 13.50 -0.74 1.41
CA ASN A 432 14.14 -2.06 1.28
C ASN A 432 14.88 -2.54 2.55
N GLY A 433 14.70 -1.87 3.68
CA GLY A 433 15.44 -2.18 4.91
C GLY A 433 16.62 -1.24 5.18
N TYR A 434 17.12 -0.56 4.15
CA TYR A 434 18.29 0.32 4.24
C TYR A 434 17.98 1.74 3.77
N THR A 435 17.27 1.88 2.66
CA THR A 435 17.01 3.15 2.00
C THR A 435 15.54 3.25 1.64
N ALA A 436 14.91 4.38 1.93
CA ALA A 436 13.62 4.72 1.36
C ALA A 436 13.82 5.22 -0.09
N PHE A 437 12.81 5.06 -0.94
CA PHE A 437 12.87 5.44 -2.35
C PHE A 437 11.97 6.63 -2.66
N ASP A 438 12.34 7.41 -3.66
CA ASP A 438 11.61 8.56 -4.21
C ASP A 438 11.24 8.34 -5.70
N ASP A 439 11.36 7.11 -6.18
CA ASP A 439 11.22 6.79 -7.58
C ASP A 439 9.81 6.35 -7.98
N VAL A 440 9.55 6.49 -9.28
CA VAL A 440 8.33 6.04 -9.93
C VAL A 440 8.72 4.99 -10.98
N HIS A 441 8.06 3.83 -10.93
CA HIS A 441 8.18 2.79 -11.94
C HIS A 441 6.84 2.56 -12.62
N ILE A 442 6.87 2.15 -13.88
CA ILE A 442 5.70 1.76 -14.66
C ILE A 442 5.87 0.30 -15.05
N LEU A 443 4.82 -0.47 -14.85
CA LEU A 443 4.60 -1.73 -15.55
C LEU A 443 3.54 -1.50 -16.62
N ASP A 444 3.99 -1.48 -17.88
CA ASP A 444 3.10 -1.41 -19.03
C ASP A 444 2.40 -2.76 -19.18
N LEU A 445 1.07 -2.76 -19.10
CA LEU A 445 0.29 -3.98 -19.22
C LEU A 445 0.01 -4.24 -20.70
N ALA A 446 0.65 -5.26 -21.26
CA ALA A 446 0.36 -5.71 -22.62
C ALA A 446 -1.10 -6.17 -22.78
N ALA A 447 -1.75 -5.78 -23.87
CA ALA A 447 -3.15 -6.14 -24.17
C ALA A 447 -3.41 -7.65 -24.17
N GLY A 448 -2.39 -8.47 -24.45
CA GLY A 448 -2.46 -9.94 -24.41
C GLY A 448 -2.13 -10.58 -23.05
N ALA A 449 -1.74 -9.80 -22.03
CA ALA A 449 -1.18 -10.36 -20.80
C ALA A 449 -2.21 -10.71 -19.71
N TYR A 450 -3.48 -10.31 -19.82
CA TYR A 450 -4.46 -10.47 -18.73
C TYR A 450 -5.92 -10.65 -19.19
N LEU A 451 -6.15 -11.11 -20.44
CA LEU A 451 -7.48 -11.52 -20.89
C LEU A 451 -7.89 -12.81 -20.14
N PRO A 452 -9.08 -12.87 -19.52
CA PRO A 452 -10.35 -12.41 -20.09
C PRO A 452 -10.93 -11.13 -19.44
N GLN A 453 -11.47 -10.25 -20.29
CA GLN A 453 -12.27 -9.08 -19.91
C GLN A 453 -13.63 -9.50 -19.33
N VAL A 454 -13.64 -10.08 -18.14
CA VAL A 454 -14.87 -10.19 -17.35
C VAL A 454 -14.91 -8.98 -16.41
N THR A 455 -15.56 -7.91 -16.87
CA THR A 455 -15.78 -6.67 -16.10
C THR A 455 -16.87 -6.81 -15.03
N SER A 456 -17.62 -7.91 -15.05
CA SER A 456 -18.61 -8.27 -14.05
C SER A 456 -18.43 -9.73 -13.65
N PHE A 457 -17.86 -9.98 -12.47
CA PHE A 457 -17.88 -11.31 -11.89
C PHE A 457 -18.44 -11.23 -10.47
N SER A 458 -19.36 -12.14 -10.19
CA SER A 458 -19.76 -12.49 -8.83
C SER A 458 -18.87 -13.65 -8.41
N MET A 459 -18.17 -13.53 -7.28
CA MET A 459 -17.61 -14.71 -6.63
C MET A 459 -18.78 -15.64 -6.30
N GLY A 460 -18.84 -16.80 -6.95
CA GLY A 460 -19.85 -17.81 -6.67
C GLY A 460 -19.75 -18.22 -5.20
N SER A 461 -20.90 -18.35 -4.53
CA SER A 461 -20.95 -19.04 -3.25
C SER A 461 -20.50 -20.48 -3.47
N ALA A 462 -19.42 -20.89 -2.79
CA ALA A 462 -19.03 -22.29 -2.70
C ALA A 462 -20.12 -23.13 -2.02
#